data_AF-A0A1X2HX09-F1
#
_entry.id   AF-A0A1X2HX09-F1
#
_cell.length_a   1.000
_cell.length_b   1.000
_cell.length_c   1.000
_cell.angle_alpha   90.00
_cell.angle_beta   90.00
_cell.angle_gamma   90.00
#
_symmetry.space_group_name_H-M   'P 1'
#
loop_
_entity.id
_entity.type
_entity.pdbx_description
1 polymer ?
#
loop_
_entity_poly.entity_id
_entity_poly.type
_entity_poly.pdbx_seq_one_letter_code
_entity_poly.pdbx_strand_id
1 'polypeptide(L)'
;MVNNFLISQIFSDTAKILDNKRLGKQRVETFQIINILDKKIKKGNKKKRIGFVNHPAVKAWDGHSDALKLYCNAMLEEWEHRGFKNNMAYYDVADPTHVKLPAWVYNEKIHMSHKARLVQKDGSHYGPLFPEVLGTEYMRRGYIWPSKWTPDQLESLSVEELTEVLPVEERCVLTTTCSYRASVLTTRGWSCKIHAKGLELVDNTCIATKKDGAPCQNKRKQGDYCGVHDPDKVQTPAQPKKVEK
;
A
#
# COMPACT_ATOMS: atom_id res chain seq x y z
N MET A 1 2.34 2.53 -0.28
CA MET A 1 2.50 2.33 -1.73
C MET A 1 1.15 1.90 -2.26
N VAL A 2 0.60 2.64 -3.23
CA VAL A 2 -0.70 2.35 -3.82
C VAL A 2 -0.53 1.22 -4.84
N ASN A 3 -1.30 0.15 -4.70
CA ASN A 3 -1.39 -0.88 -5.74
C ASN A 3 -2.79 -1.50 -5.74
N ASN A 4 -3.35 -1.72 -6.93
CA ASN A 4 -4.55 -2.53 -7.06
C ASN A 4 -4.18 -4.01 -7.15
N PHE A 5 -4.61 -4.79 -6.16
CA PHE A 5 -4.45 -6.25 -6.25
C PHE A 5 -5.46 -6.80 -7.25
N LEU A 6 -4.99 -7.69 -8.10
CA LEU A 6 -5.81 -8.44 -9.05
C LEU A 6 -5.31 -9.88 -9.03
N ILE A 7 -6.11 -10.78 -8.48
CA ILE A 7 -5.77 -12.19 -8.24
C ILE A 7 -6.44 -13.08 -9.31
N SER A 8 -7.53 -12.58 -9.88
CA SER A 8 -8.37 -13.18 -10.91
C SER A 8 -8.87 -12.07 -11.83
N GLN A 9 -9.17 -12.42 -13.08
CA GLN A 9 -9.85 -11.53 -14.04
C GLN A 9 -11.23 -11.09 -13.54
N ILE A 10 -11.83 -11.84 -12.62
CA ILE A 10 -13.10 -11.52 -11.98
C ILE A 10 -12.80 -10.72 -10.70
N PHE A 11 -13.21 -9.46 -10.69
CA PHE A 11 -12.88 -8.53 -9.60
C PHE A 11 -13.47 -8.95 -8.24
N SER A 12 -14.65 -9.56 -8.22
CA SER A 12 -15.30 -10.04 -7.00
C SER A 12 -14.53 -11.19 -6.34
N ASP A 13 -13.89 -12.08 -7.12
CA ASP A 13 -13.02 -13.13 -6.58
C ASP A 13 -11.82 -12.51 -5.84
N THR A 14 -11.23 -11.48 -6.44
CA THR A 14 -10.15 -10.74 -5.79
C THR A 14 -10.64 -10.10 -4.49
N ALA A 15 -11.83 -9.48 -4.49
CA ALA A 15 -12.39 -8.84 -3.30
C ALA A 15 -12.54 -9.83 -2.14
N LYS A 16 -13.13 -11.00 -2.41
CA LYS A 16 -13.37 -12.08 -1.44
C LYS A 16 -12.09 -12.59 -0.80
N ILE A 17 -11.01 -12.70 -1.57
CA ILE A 17 -9.72 -13.23 -1.08
C ILE A 17 -8.97 -12.20 -0.23
N LEU A 18 -9.17 -10.90 -0.44
CA LEU A 18 -8.44 -9.88 0.32
C LEU A 18 -8.87 -9.88 1.80
N ASP A 19 -7.91 -9.73 2.71
CA ASP A 19 -8.21 -9.49 4.11
C ASP A 19 -8.81 -8.09 4.29
N ASN A 20 -9.48 -7.86 5.42
CA ASN A 20 -10.21 -6.62 5.69
C ASN A 20 -9.33 -5.36 5.59
N LYS A 21 -8.07 -5.42 6.01
CA LYS A 21 -7.15 -4.27 5.96
C LYS A 21 -6.81 -3.93 4.53
N ARG A 22 -6.53 -4.92 3.68
CA ARG A 22 -6.19 -4.70 2.26
C ARG A 22 -7.42 -4.37 1.43
N LEU A 23 -8.57 -5.02 1.66
CA LEU A 23 -9.85 -4.68 1.03
C LEU A 23 -10.23 -3.22 1.32
N GLY A 24 -10.17 -2.79 2.58
CA GLY A 24 -10.44 -1.39 2.95
C GLY A 24 -9.47 -0.40 2.30
N LYS A 25 -8.23 -0.81 2.03
CA LYS A 25 -7.26 0.01 1.28
C LYS A 25 -7.58 0.08 -0.20
N GLN A 26 -8.00 -1.03 -0.82
CA GLN A 26 -8.39 -1.04 -2.24
C GLN A 26 -9.47 -0.02 -2.53
N ARG A 27 -10.53 0.04 -1.71
CA ARG A 27 -11.61 1.03 -1.89
C ARG A 27 -11.10 2.47 -1.96
N VAL A 28 -10.27 2.87 -1.00
CA VAL A 28 -9.76 4.25 -0.91
C VAL A 28 -8.74 4.55 -2.01
N GLU A 29 -7.83 3.63 -2.29
CA GLU A 29 -6.76 3.82 -3.28
C GLU A 29 -7.31 3.83 -4.71
N THR A 30 -8.26 2.94 -5.01
CA THR A 30 -8.98 2.92 -6.29
C THR A 30 -9.75 4.22 -6.53
N PHE A 31 -10.48 4.72 -5.54
CA PHE A 31 -11.17 6.01 -5.64
C PHE A 31 -10.22 7.16 -5.95
N GLN A 32 -9.01 7.15 -5.37
CA GLN A 32 -7.99 8.16 -5.67
C GLN A 32 -7.52 8.09 -7.13
N ILE A 33 -7.32 6.89 -7.68
CA ILE A 33 -6.93 6.68 -9.07
C ILE A 33 -8.05 7.13 -10.02
N ILE A 34 -9.31 6.73 -9.76
CA ILE A 34 -10.47 7.12 -10.59
C ILE A 34 -10.60 8.64 -10.65
N ASN A 35 -10.44 9.35 -9.54
CA ASN A 35 -10.51 10.82 -9.54
C ASN A 35 -9.41 11.49 -10.36
N ILE A 36 -8.25 10.83 -10.51
CA ILE A 36 -7.16 11.30 -11.36
C ILE A 36 -7.51 11.04 -12.82
N LEU A 37 -7.95 9.82 -13.17
CA LEU A 37 -8.31 9.43 -14.53
C LEU A 37 -9.49 10.23 -15.08
N ASP A 38 -10.55 10.40 -14.29
CA ASP A 38 -11.75 11.19 -14.64
C ASP A 38 -11.48 12.71 -14.63
N LYS A 39 -10.26 13.14 -14.30
CA LYS A 39 -9.85 14.55 -14.22
C LYS A 39 -10.76 15.40 -13.31
N LYS A 40 -11.44 14.75 -12.34
CA LYS A 40 -12.29 15.42 -11.32
C LYS A 40 -11.49 16.33 -10.39
N ILE A 41 -10.17 16.25 -10.44
CA ILE A 41 -9.25 17.19 -9.78
C ILE A 41 -9.07 18.43 -10.66
N LYS A 42 -9.82 19.50 -10.36
CA LYS A 42 -9.67 20.83 -11.00
C LYS A 42 -8.23 21.36 -10.85
N LYS A 43 -7.72 22.02 -11.91
CA LYS A 43 -6.37 22.61 -12.10
C LYS A 43 -5.86 23.61 -11.03
N GLY A 44 -6.50 23.73 -9.87
CA GLY A 44 -6.24 24.76 -8.85
C GLY A 44 -5.32 24.38 -7.68
N ASN A 45 -5.09 23.10 -7.39
CA ASN A 45 -4.23 22.66 -6.26
C ASN A 45 -2.97 21.94 -6.75
N LYS A 46 -2.09 22.70 -7.42
CA LYS A 46 -1.01 22.19 -8.29
C LYS A 46 0.19 21.52 -7.59
N LYS A 47 0.52 21.78 -6.32
CA LYS A 47 1.85 21.36 -5.80
C LYS A 47 1.95 19.95 -5.18
N LYS A 48 0.88 19.38 -4.63
CA LYS A 48 0.98 18.11 -3.85
C LYS A 48 0.60 16.83 -4.60
N ARG A 49 0.21 16.89 -5.88
CA ARG A 49 -0.38 15.72 -6.59
C ARG A 49 0.30 15.33 -7.91
N ILE A 50 1.25 16.11 -8.42
CA ILE A 50 1.91 15.85 -9.72
C ILE A 50 2.63 14.49 -9.71
N GLY A 51 3.28 14.12 -8.59
CA GLY A 51 4.01 12.85 -8.50
C GLY A 51 3.13 11.61 -8.60
N PHE A 52 1.89 11.66 -8.11
CA PHE A 52 1.02 10.48 -8.09
C PHE A 52 0.33 10.21 -9.43
N VAL A 53 0.11 11.25 -10.25
CA VAL A 53 -0.43 11.09 -11.62
C VAL A 53 0.46 10.20 -12.49
N ASN A 54 1.78 10.27 -12.28
CA ASN A 54 2.74 9.48 -13.03
C ASN A 54 3.00 8.08 -12.42
N HIS A 55 2.30 7.72 -11.34
CA HIS A 55 2.51 6.44 -10.68
C HIS A 55 2.13 5.27 -11.61
N PRO A 56 2.92 4.17 -11.66
CA PRO A 56 2.62 3.02 -12.52
C PRO A 56 1.20 2.46 -12.36
N ALA A 57 0.70 2.37 -11.12
CA ALA A 57 -0.69 1.98 -10.85
C ALA A 57 -1.73 2.87 -11.53
N VAL A 58 -1.52 4.20 -11.60
CA VAL A 58 -2.44 5.10 -12.31
C VAL A 58 -2.38 4.85 -13.80
N LYS A 59 -1.15 4.79 -14.35
CA LYS A 59 -0.93 4.57 -15.79
C LYS A 59 -1.46 3.22 -16.27
N ALA A 60 -1.46 2.19 -15.43
CA ALA A 60 -1.98 0.86 -15.78
C ALA A 60 -3.47 0.88 -16.13
N TRP A 61 -4.22 1.83 -15.59
CA TRP A 61 -5.66 2.00 -15.82
C TRP A 61 -6.00 3.15 -16.78
N ASP A 62 -4.99 3.79 -17.40
CA ASP A 62 -5.24 4.87 -18.34
C ASP A 62 -6.09 4.39 -19.52
N GLY A 63 -7.10 5.17 -19.91
CA GLY A 63 -8.11 4.79 -20.88
C GLY A 63 -9.13 3.72 -20.44
N HIS A 64 -9.06 3.22 -19.20
CA HIS A 64 -9.91 2.13 -18.69
C HIS A 64 -10.57 2.48 -17.34
N SER A 65 -10.98 3.75 -17.17
CA SER A 65 -11.58 4.24 -15.92
C SER A 65 -12.85 3.45 -15.52
N ASP A 66 -13.69 3.07 -16.48
CA ASP A 66 -14.92 2.33 -16.18
C ASP A 66 -14.65 0.91 -15.67
N ALA A 67 -13.60 0.25 -16.17
CA ALA A 67 -13.15 -1.04 -15.64
C ALA A 67 -12.70 -0.89 -14.17
N LEU A 68 -11.98 0.18 -13.86
CA LEU A 68 -11.55 0.47 -12.51
C LEU A 68 -12.71 0.83 -11.57
N LYS A 69 -13.78 1.47 -12.09
CA LYS A 69 -15.02 1.72 -11.36
C LYS A 69 -15.73 0.41 -11.00
N LEU A 70 -15.80 -0.55 -11.93
CA LEU A 70 -16.32 -1.89 -11.65
C LEU A 70 -15.49 -2.61 -10.58
N TYR A 71 -14.16 -2.52 -10.68
CA TYR A 71 -13.27 -3.05 -9.63
C TYR A 71 -13.56 -2.39 -8.27
N CYS A 72 -13.75 -1.08 -8.23
CA CYS A 72 -14.11 -0.35 -7.00
C CYS A 72 -15.43 -0.85 -6.40
N ASN A 73 -16.46 -1.01 -7.23
CA ASN A 73 -17.77 -1.49 -6.81
C ASN A 73 -17.67 -2.90 -6.22
N ALA A 74 -16.91 -3.82 -6.84
CA ALA A 74 -16.69 -5.16 -6.29
C ALA A 74 -16.04 -5.14 -4.89
N MET A 75 -15.10 -4.20 -4.65
CA MET A 75 -14.49 -4.05 -3.32
C MET A 75 -15.47 -3.43 -2.30
N LEU A 76 -16.39 -2.56 -2.74
CA LEU A 76 -17.41 -1.95 -1.91
C LEU A 76 -18.49 -2.97 -1.51
N GLU A 77 -18.95 -3.77 -2.48
CA GLU A 77 -19.90 -4.86 -2.26
C GLU A 77 -19.39 -5.85 -1.24
N GLU A 78 -18.16 -6.34 -1.41
CA GLU A 78 -17.56 -7.28 -0.47
C GLU A 78 -17.35 -6.65 0.92
N TRP A 79 -17.04 -5.36 0.99
CA TRP A 79 -16.92 -4.64 2.27
C TRP A 79 -18.24 -4.57 3.02
N GLU A 80 -19.32 -4.24 2.33
CA GLU A 80 -20.68 -4.22 2.89
C GLU A 80 -21.16 -5.64 3.25
N HIS A 81 -20.89 -6.62 2.39
CA HIS A 81 -21.23 -8.03 2.60
C HIS A 81 -20.60 -8.59 3.89
N ARG A 82 -19.38 -8.15 4.24
CA ARG A 82 -18.73 -8.48 5.51
C ARG A 82 -19.28 -7.74 6.74
N GLY A 83 -20.35 -6.96 6.57
CA GLY A 83 -21.01 -6.20 7.64
C GLY A 83 -20.32 -4.89 8.00
N PHE A 84 -19.34 -4.43 7.22
CA PHE A 84 -18.71 -3.15 7.49
C PHE A 84 -19.53 -1.99 6.91
N LYS A 85 -19.60 -0.88 7.66
CA LYS A 85 -20.23 0.35 7.17
C LYS A 85 -19.46 0.92 5.97
N ASN A 86 -20.16 1.15 4.88
CA ASN A 86 -19.66 1.89 3.73
C ASN A 86 -20.16 3.36 3.76
N ASN A 87 -19.32 4.26 3.27
CA ASN A 87 -19.60 5.69 3.14
C ASN A 87 -19.18 6.26 1.79
N MET A 88 -18.81 5.38 0.85
CA MET A 88 -18.41 5.73 -0.51
C MET A 88 -19.55 5.37 -1.46
N ALA A 89 -19.86 6.28 -2.39
CA ALA A 89 -20.85 6.02 -3.42
C ALA A 89 -20.36 4.95 -4.40
N TYR A 90 -21.27 4.09 -4.82
CA TYR A 90 -21.09 3.23 -5.98
C TYR A 90 -20.92 4.08 -7.24
N TYR A 91 -20.15 3.57 -8.19
CA TYR A 91 -20.05 4.16 -9.51
C TYR A 91 -21.13 3.59 -10.42
N ASP A 92 -21.87 4.48 -11.07
CA ASP A 92 -22.77 4.13 -12.16
C ASP A 92 -21.95 3.97 -13.45
N VAL A 93 -22.00 2.77 -14.04
CA VAL A 93 -21.30 2.41 -15.28
C VAL A 93 -22.37 2.00 -16.27
N ALA A 94 -22.53 2.77 -17.35
CA ALA A 94 -23.69 2.68 -18.23
C ALA A 94 -23.92 1.30 -18.85
N ASP A 95 -22.85 0.60 -19.23
CA ASP A 95 -22.90 -0.80 -19.69
C ASP A 95 -21.81 -1.60 -18.98
N PRO A 96 -22.10 -2.18 -17.80
CA PRO A 96 -21.11 -2.92 -17.02
C PRO A 96 -20.72 -4.24 -17.69
N THR A 97 -21.51 -4.74 -18.64
CA THR A 97 -21.28 -6.03 -19.33
C THR A 97 -20.32 -5.93 -20.51
N HIS A 98 -20.21 -4.75 -21.13
CA HIS A 98 -19.32 -4.52 -22.28
C HIS A 98 -18.19 -3.53 -21.98
N VAL A 99 -17.81 -3.37 -20.71
CA VAL A 99 -16.67 -2.53 -20.34
C VAL A 99 -15.38 -3.11 -20.93
N LYS A 100 -14.65 -2.27 -21.67
CA LYS A 100 -13.30 -2.60 -22.14
C LYS A 100 -12.37 -2.78 -20.95
N LEU A 101 -11.91 -4.02 -20.74
CA LEU A 101 -10.88 -4.32 -19.75
C LEU A 101 -9.47 -4.11 -20.35
N PRO A 102 -8.51 -3.61 -19.57
CA PRO A 102 -7.11 -3.63 -19.99
C PRO A 102 -6.65 -5.07 -20.27
N ALA A 103 -5.89 -5.29 -21.35
CA ALA A 103 -5.44 -6.64 -21.74
C ALA A 103 -4.68 -7.36 -20.61
N TRP A 104 -3.96 -6.61 -19.78
CA TRP A 104 -3.18 -7.15 -18.67
C TRP A 104 -4.03 -7.76 -17.54
N VAL A 105 -5.34 -7.49 -17.47
CA VAL A 105 -6.27 -8.12 -16.52
C VAL A 105 -6.36 -9.64 -16.71
N TYR A 106 -6.01 -10.13 -17.90
CA TYR A 106 -6.01 -11.55 -18.23
C TYR A 106 -4.63 -12.21 -18.04
N ASN A 107 -3.60 -11.43 -17.71
CA ASN A 107 -2.22 -11.94 -17.69
C ASN A 107 -1.90 -12.63 -16.37
N GLU A 108 -1.60 -13.93 -16.44
CA GLU A 108 -1.33 -14.76 -15.27
C GLU A 108 -0.06 -14.34 -14.50
N LYS A 109 0.99 -13.86 -15.19
CA LYS A 109 2.21 -13.40 -14.49
C LYS A 109 1.90 -12.23 -13.55
N ILE A 110 1.00 -11.32 -13.95
CA ILE A 110 0.56 -10.22 -13.10
C ILE A 110 -0.20 -10.75 -11.88
N HIS A 111 -1.14 -11.69 -12.08
CA HIS A 111 -1.86 -12.34 -10.97
C HIS A 111 -0.90 -13.01 -9.98
N MET A 112 0.08 -13.76 -10.48
CA MET A 112 1.12 -14.41 -9.67
C MET A 112 1.95 -13.39 -8.88
N SER A 113 2.35 -12.28 -9.50
CA SER A 113 3.08 -11.20 -8.80
C SER A 113 2.25 -10.56 -7.68
N HIS A 114 0.93 -10.42 -7.87
CA HIS A 114 0.01 -9.91 -6.85
C HIS A 114 -0.19 -10.89 -5.70
N LYS A 115 -0.41 -12.18 -5.99
CA LYS A 115 -0.48 -13.24 -4.99
C LYS A 115 0.79 -13.31 -4.16
N ALA A 116 1.97 -13.33 -4.79
CA ALA A 116 3.26 -13.32 -4.09
C ALA A 116 3.41 -12.10 -3.17
N ARG A 117 2.99 -10.91 -3.62
CA ARG A 117 3.02 -9.73 -2.74
C ARG A 117 2.04 -9.83 -1.57
N LEU A 118 0.88 -10.45 -1.74
CA LEU A 118 -0.04 -10.70 -0.64
C LEU A 118 0.61 -11.60 0.42
N VAL A 119 1.22 -12.70 0.00
CA VAL A 119 2.00 -13.61 0.85
C VAL A 119 3.14 -12.87 1.55
N GLN A 120 3.95 -12.09 0.84
CA GLN A 120 5.05 -11.31 1.46
C GLN A 120 4.57 -10.31 2.50
N LYS A 121 3.32 -9.82 2.38
CA LYS A 121 2.74 -8.88 3.33
C LYS A 121 2.11 -9.57 4.54
N ASP A 122 1.61 -10.79 4.39
CA ASP A 122 1.06 -11.63 5.47
C ASP A 122 1.09 -13.10 5.04
N GLY A 123 2.19 -13.78 5.33
CA GLY A 123 2.40 -15.16 4.90
C GLY A 123 1.51 -16.15 5.61
N SER A 124 1.09 -15.84 6.84
CA SER A 124 0.20 -16.71 7.63
C SER A 124 -1.20 -16.79 7.04
N HIS A 125 -1.73 -15.65 6.58
CA HIS A 125 -3.05 -15.59 5.97
C HIS A 125 -3.04 -16.06 4.52
N TYR A 126 -2.08 -15.60 3.72
CA TYR A 126 -2.08 -15.82 2.27
C TYR A 126 -1.27 -17.02 1.80
N GLY A 127 -0.30 -17.50 2.59
CA GLY A 127 0.50 -18.68 2.22
C GLY A 127 -0.36 -19.92 1.96
N PRO A 128 -1.34 -20.25 2.83
CA PRO A 128 -2.26 -21.36 2.57
C PRO A 128 -3.19 -21.14 1.36
N LEU A 129 -3.49 -19.88 1.02
CA LEU A 129 -4.38 -19.53 -0.11
C LEU A 129 -3.65 -19.57 -1.46
N PHE A 130 -2.33 -19.34 -1.45
CA PHE A 130 -1.50 -19.30 -2.65
C PHE A 130 -0.27 -20.20 -2.54
N PRO A 131 -0.43 -21.51 -2.35
CA PRO A 131 0.70 -22.42 -2.30
C PRO A 131 1.51 -22.39 -3.61
N GLU A 132 0.88 -22.08 -4.75
CA GLU A 132 1.50 -22.03 -6.07
C GLU A 132 2.56 -20.94 -6.24
N VAL A 133 2.53 -19.87 -5.42
CA VAL A 133 3.59 -18.86 -5.45
C VAL A 133 4.75 -19.20 -4.52
N LEU A 134 4.55 -20.10 -3.55
CA LEU A 134 5.59 -20.48 -2.60
C LEU A 134 6.72 -21.22 -3.32
N GLY A 135 7.97 -20.85 -3.03
CA GLY A 135 9.15 -21.43 -3.68
C GLY A 135 9.47 -20.90 -5.09
N THR A 136 8.58 -20.10 -5.67
CA THR A 136 8.82 -19.47 -6.99
C THR A 136 9.70 -18.22 -6.87
N GLU A 137 10.21 -17.76 -8.02
CA GLU A 137 10.95 -16.51 -8.11
C GLU A 137 10.13 -15.26 -7.72
N TYR A 138 8.79 -15.28 -7.90
CA TYR A 138 7.90 -14.17 -7.53
C TYR A 138 8.04 -13.76 -6.06
N MET A 139 8.35 -14.72 -5.17
CA MET A 139 8.55 -14.45 -3.75
C MET A 139 9.75 -13.54 -3.44
N ARG A 140 10.69 -13.38 -4.39
CA ARG A 140 11.88 -12.52 -4.27
C ARG A 140 11.78 -11.26 -5.14
N ARG A 141 10.63 -11.04 -5.80
CA ARG A 141 10.42 -9.99 -6.80
C ARG A 141 9.29 -9.04 -6.43
N GLY A 142 9.37 -7.83 -6.99
CA GLY A 142 8.36 -6.80 -6.85
C GLY A 142 7.12 -7.06 -7.69
N TYR A 143 6.26 -6.05 -7.78
CA TYR A 143 5.12 -6.11 -8.70
C TYR A 143 5.59 -6.10 -10.15
N ILE A 144 4.91 -6.87 -11.01
CA ILE A 144 4.90 -6.58 -12.44
C ILE A 144 3.98 -5.39 -12.64
N TRP A 145 4.52 -4.24 -13.02
CA TRP A 145 3.74 -3.03 -13.28
C TRP A 145 3.25 -3.03 -14.72
N PRO A 146 1.94 -3.22 -15.01
CA PRO A 146 1.47 -3.40 -16.37
C PRO A 146 1.75 -2.19 -17.28
N SER A 147 1.77 -0.99 -16.70
CA SER A 147 2.07 0.25 -17.42
C SER A 147 3.50 0.37 -17.96
N LYS A 148 4.40 -0.55 -17.60
CA LYS A 148 5.80 -0.54 -18.04
C LYS A 148 6.05 -1.44 -19.26
N TRP A 149 5.08 -2.26 -19.65
CA TRP A 149 5.29 -3.38 -20.57
C TRP A 149 4.16 -3.44 -21.61
N THR A 150 4.49 -3.87 -22.83
CA THR A 150 3.46 -4.20 -23.83
C THR A 150 2.85 -5.58 -23.55
N PRO A 151 1.66 -5.91 -24.10
CA PRO A 151 1.08 -7.25 -23.99
C PRO A 151 2.06 -8.35 -24.43
N ASP A 152 2.70 -8.19 -25.60
CA ASP A 152 3.67 -9.15 -26.13
C ASP A 152 4.88 -9.35 -25.19
N GLN A 153 5.33 -8.28 -24.52
CA GLN A 153 6.41 -8.36 -23.53
C GLN A 153 5.96 -9.08 -22.26
N LEU A 154 4.74 -8.85 -21.79
CA LEU A 154 4.19 -9.58 -20.64
C LEU A 154 4.08 -11.09 -20.90
N GLU A 155 3.86 -11.49 -22.15
CA GLU A 155 3.82 -12.89 -22.55
C GLU A 155 5.22 -13.48 -22.73
N SER A 156 6.11 -12.79 -23.43
CA SER A 156 7.42 -13.33 -23.84
C SER A 156 8.54 -13.20 -22.80
N LEU A 157 8.57 -12.13 -22.00
CA LEU A 157 9.68 -11.88 -21.07
C LEU A 157 9.57 -12.71 -19.79
N SER A 158 10.72 -13.03 -19.20
CA SER A 158 10.79 -13.69 -17.90
C SER A 158 10.28 -12.77 -16.78
N VAL A 159 9.95 -13.35 -15.62
CA VAL A 159 9.49 -12.57 -14.47
C VAL A 159 10.63 -11.73 -13.93
N GLU A 160 11.89 -12.19 -14.00
CA GLU A 160 13.05 -11.40 -13.63
C GLU A 160 13.23 -10.14 -14.46
N GLU A 161 12.91 -10.19 -15.76
CA GLU A 161 12.94 -9.02 -16.65
C GLU A 161 11.76 -8.07 -16.39
N LEU A 162 10.58 -8.62 -16.07
CA LEU A 162 9.35 -7.85 -15.85
C LEU A 162 9.28 -7.17 -14.47
N THR A 163 10.15 -7.55 -13.53
CA THR A 163 10.09 -7.13 -12.13
C THR A 163 11.40 -6.53 -11.62
N GLU A 164 11.26 -5.57 -10.70
CA GLU A 164 12.39 -5.12 -9.89
C GLU A 164 12.60 -6.10 -8.73
N VAL A 165 13.86 -6.32 -8.32
CA VAL A 165 14.16 -7.03 -7.07
C VAL A 165 13.52 -6.25 -5.92
N LEU A 166 12.86 -6.96 -5.00
CA LEU A 166 12.31 -6.29 -3.84
C LEU A 166 13.44 -5.62 -3.05
N PRO A 167 13.33 -4.31 -2.75
CA PRO A 167 14.29 -3.69 -1.87
C PRO A 167 14.23 -4.41 -0.54
N VAL A 168 15.39 -4.79 -0.01
CA VAL A 168 15.48 -5.34 1.34
C VAL A 168 14.94 -4.28 2.29
N GLU A 169 13.78 -4.55 2.88
CA GLU A 169 13.18 -3.70 3.89
C GLU A 169 13.73 -4.12 5.25
N GLU A 170 14.44 -3.22 5.91
CA GLU A 170 14.97 -3.41 7.25
C GLU A 170 14.11 -2.64 8.26
N ARG A 171 14.14 -3.04 9.53
CA ARG A 171 13.57 -2.20 10.58
C ARG A 171 14.39 -0.92 10.71
N CYS A 172 13.73 0.19 11.05
CA CYS A 172 14.46 1.40 11.40
C CYS A 172 15.23 1.19 12.72
N VAL A 173 16.54 1.43 12.69
CA VAL A 173 17.46 1.21 13.83
C VAL A 173 17.93 2.51 14.51
N LEU A 174 17.29 3.65 14.23
CA LEU A 174 17.67 4.91 14.88
C LEU A 174 17.31 4.92 16.37
N THR A 175 18.32 5.13 17.22
CA THR A 175 18.28 5.13 18.70
C THR A 175 17.96 6.50 19.32
N THR A 176 17.54 7.48 18.54
CA THR A 176 17.31 8.84 19.02
C THR A 176 15.86 9.26 18.85
N THR A 177 15.14 9.26 19.98
CA THR A 177 13.91 10.01 20.28
C THR A 177 12.94 10.31 19.13
N CYS A 178 11.78 9.65 19.12
CA CYS A 178 10.66 9.96 18.23
C CYS A 178 10.19 11.42 18.42
N SER A 179 10.31 12.23 17.37
CA SER A 179 10.09 13.69 17.38
C SER A 179 8.62 14.13 17.31
N TYR A 180 7.65 13.23 17.49
CA TYR A 180 6.23 13.57 17.44
C TYR A 180 5.84 14.42 18.67
N ARG A 181 5.77 15.74 18.47
CA ARG A 181 5.33 16.72 19.47
C ARG A 181 3.90 16.42 19.94
N ALA A 182 3.79 15.77 21.09
CA ALA A 182 2.57 15.80 21.89
C ALA A 182 2.45 17.19 22.53
N SER A 183 1.44 17.96 22.12
CA SER A 183 0.97 19.12 22.86
C SER A 183 0.24 18.64 24.13
N VAL A 184 0.82 18.96 25.27
CA VAL A 184 0.26 19.19 26.63
C VAL A 184 -0.78 18.19 27.18
N LEU A 185 -0.41 17.64 28.35
CA LEU A 185 -1.13 16.73 29.24
C LEU A 185 -2.52 17.22 29.69
N THR A 186 -3.50 16.32 29.75
CA THR A 186 -4.42 16.17 30.91
C THR A 186 -4.89 14.71 31.06
N THR A 187 -5.44 14.39 32.23
CA THR A 187 -5.50 13.12 32.96
C THR A 187 -6.45 12.01 32.46
N ARG A 188 -6.83 11.96 31.18
CA ARG A 188 -7.65 10.85 30.65
C ARG A 188 -7.13 10.40 29.28
N GLY A 189 -6.65 9.15 29.28
CA GLY A 189 -5.73 8.57 28.31
C GLY A 189 -6.11 8.69 26.84
N TRP A 190 -5.08 8.81 25.99
CA TRP A 190 -5.14 8.53 24.56
C TRP A 190 -3.80 7.97 24.06
N SER A 191 -3.90 6.91 23.25
CA SER A 191 -2.81 6.20 22.57
C SER A 191 -2.37 6.89 21.28
N CYS A 192 -1.09 6.76 20.93
CA CYS A 192 -0.53 7.20 19.63
C CYS A 192 -1.38 6.68 18.44
N LYS A 193 -1.61 7.52 17.41
CA LYS A 193 -2.34 7.15 16.17
C LYS A 193 -1.75 5.95 15.42
N ILE A 194 -0.51 5.56 15.73
CA ILE A 194 0.14 4.36 15.20
C ILE A 194 -0.38 3.08 15.87
N HIS A 195 -0.89 3.14 17.10
CA HIS A 195 -1.38 1.97 17.87
C HIS A 195 -2.89 1.73 17.78
N ALA A 196 -3.65 2.58 17.10
CA ALA A 196 -5.09 2.39 16.95
C ALA A 196 -5.49 1.19 16.04
N LYS A 197 -4.53 0.36 15.61
CA LYS A 197 -4.75 -0.74 14.66
C LYS A 197 -4.12 -2.06 15.09
N GLY A 198 -4.31 -2.43 16.37
CA GLY A 198 -3.87 -3.67 17.01
C GLY A 198 -3.45 -4.80 16.05
N LEU A 199 -2.15 -4.98 15.90
CA LEU A 199 -1.56 -6.13 15.24
C LEU A 199 -0.50 -6.70 16.19
N GLU A 200 -0.79 -7.89 16.68
CA GLU A 200 0.11 -8.76 17.43
C GLU A 200 1.36 -9.09 16.59
N LEU A 201 2.52 -9.21 17.23
CA LEU A 201 3.78 -9.62 16.59
C LEU A 201 4.41 -10.76 17.41
N VAL A 202 5.04 -11.71 16.70
CA VAL A 202 5.55 -13.00 17.22
C VAL A 202 7.06 -12.95 17.53
N ASP A 203 7.74 -11.82 17.32
CA ASP A 203 9.23 -11.82 17.28
C ASP A 203 9.83 -10.41 17.55
N ASN A 204 9.44 -9.87 18.71
CA ASN A 204 10.06 -8.75 19.46
C ASN A 204 11.57 -8.64 19.18
N THR A 205 12.14 -7.51 18.73
CA THR A 205 12.45 -6.36 19.59
C THR A 205 12.96 -5.19 18.74
N CYS A 206 12.64 -3.94 19.11
CA CYS A 206 13.28 -2.71 18.63
C CYS A 206 13.77 -1.93 19.86
N ILE A 207 14.93 -1.29 19.79
CA ILE A 207 15.59 -0.59 20.89
C ILE A 207 15.24 0.92 20.98
N ALA A 208 14.39 1.42 20.07
CA ALA A 208 13.89 2.80 20.12
C ALA A 208 12.58 2.85 20.91
N THR A 209 12.61 3.50 22.07
CA THR A 209 11.47 3.62 22.98
C THR A 209 10.52 4.75 22.54
N LYS A 210 9.24 4.42 22.41
CA LYS A 210 8.11 5.35 22.57
C LYS A 210 8.23 6.06 23.92
N LYS A 211 7.48 7.15 24.14
CA LYS A 211 7.42 7.84 25.45
C LYS A 211 6.99 6.93 26.62
N ASP A 212 6.33 5.81 26.34
CA ASP A 212 5.91 4.78 27.30
C ASP A 212 6.89 3.59 27.42
N GLY A 213 8.04 3.64 26.75
CA GLY A 213 9.05 2.59 26.79
C GLY A 213 8.91 1.49 25.72
N ALA A 214 7.86 1.46 24.90
CA ALA A 214 7.67 0.38 23.92
C ALA A 214 8.35 0.62 22.54
N PRO A 215 8.71 -0.43 21.77
CA PRO A 215 9.49 -0.36 20.51
C PRO A 215 8.81 0.32 19.29
N CYS A 216 9.59 0.98 18.43
CA CYS A 216 9.16 1.49 17.11
C CYS A 216 8.95 0.35 16.08
N GLN A 217 7.84 0.38 15.32
CA GLN A 217 7.44 -0.67 14.36
C GLN A 217 7.64 -0.28 12.88
N ASN A 218 8.27 0.86 12.58
CA ASN A 218 8.43 1.33 11.20
C ASN A 218 9.57 0.60 10.48
N LYS A 219 9.28 0.13 9.25
CA LYS A 219 10.29 -0.38 8.31
C LYS A 219 10.88 0.76 7.46
N ARG A 220 12.10 0.56 6.99
CA ARG A 220 12.84 1.41 6.05
C ARG A 220 13.42 0.54 4.94
N LYS A 221 13.77 1.12 3.80
CA LYS A 221 14.65 0.43 2.85
C LYS A 221 16.05 0.37 3.45
N GLN A 222 16.78 -0.71 3.18
CA GLN A 222 18.20 -0.80 3.54
C GLN A 222 18.95 0.42 2.95
N GLY A 223 19.71 1.12 3.80
CA GLY A 223 20.41 2.36 3.42
C GLY A 223 19.59 3.66 3.47
N ASP A 224 18.31 3.62 3.85
CA ASP A 224 17.41 4.80 3.88
C ASP A 224 17.01 5.21 5.31
N TYR A 225 16.22 6.27 5.50
CA TYR A 225 15.60 6.63 6.79
C TYR A 225 14.11 6.26 6.80
N CYS A 226 13.55 5.94 7.98
CA CYS A 226 12.10 5.78 8.07
C CYS A 226 11.43 7.16 7.97
N GLY A 227 10.30 7.28 7.28
CA GLY A 227 9.60 8.56 7.07
C GLY A 227 9.01 9.23 8.32
N VAL A 228 9.37 8.76 9.52
CA VAL A 228 8.96 9.31 10.83
C VAL A 228 10.14 9.95 11.58
N HIS A 229 11.38 9.58 11.25
CA HIS A 229 12.57 10.20 11.82
C HIS A 229 13.13 11.21 10.83
N ASP A 230 13.32 12.44 11.29
CA ASP A 230 13.88 13.56 10.52
C ASP A 230 15.38 13.64 10.84
N PRO A 231 16.28 13.20 9.93
CA PRO A 231 17.71 13.13 10.20
C PRO A 231 18.32 14.51 10.53
N ASP A 232 17.75 15.59 10.00
CA ASP A 232 18.24 16.96 10.23
C ASP A 232 17.87 17.51 11.62
N LYS A 233 16.93 16.87 12.33
CA LYS A 233 16.54 17.24 13.71
C LYS A 233 17.27 16.47 14.80
N VAL A 234 18.10 15.50 14.43
CA VAL A 234 18.87 14.68 15.38
C VAL A 234 20.24 15.30 15.71
N GLN A 235 20.73 16.23 14.87
CA GLN A 235 22.09 16.80 14.99
C GLN A 235 22.17 18.18 15.65
N THR A 236 21.59 18.37 16.84
CA THR A 236 21.99 19.51 17.68
C THR A 236 22.17 19.07 19.13
N PRO A 237 23.42 18.87 19.59
CA PRO A 237 23.69 18.79 21.02
C PRO A 237 23.24 20.12 21.65
N ALA A 238 22.37 20.05 22.66
CA ALA A 238 22.02 21.22 23.44
C ALA A 238 23.29 21.78 24.09
N GLN A 239 23.65 23.03 23.77
CA GLN A 239 24.73 23.70 24.48
C GLN A 239 24.36 23.82 25.97
N PRO A 240 25.29 23.50 26.90
CA PRO A 240 25.02 23.63 28.31
C PRO A 240 24.74 25.11 28.65
N LYS A 241 23.62 25.36 29.32
CA LYS A 241 23.26 26.69 29.82
C LYS A 241 24.37 27.17 30.75
N LYS A 242 24.93 28.36 30.46
CA LYS A 242 25.79 29.09 31.40
C LYS A 242 25.03 29.26 32.72
N VAL A 243 25.61 28.75 33.80
CA VAL A 243 25.21 29.09 35.16
C VAL A 243 25.90 30.42 35.47
N GLU A 244 25.15 31.52 35.41
CA GLU A 244 25.59 32.78 36.02
C GLU A 244 25.50 32.64 37.54
N LYS A 245 26.59 33.02 38.23
CA LYS A 245 26.68 33.17 39.68
C LYS A 245 26.32 34.59 40.08
#